data_AF-A0A6L4A818-F1
#
_entry.id   AF-A0A6L4A818-F1
#
_cell.length_a   1.000
_cell.length_b   1.000
_cell.length_c   1.000
_cell.angle_alpha   90.00
_cell.angle_beta   90.00
_cell.angle_gamma   90.00
#
_symmetry.space_group_name_H-M   'P 1'
#
loop_
_entity.id
_entity.type
_entity.pdbx_description
1 polymer ?
#
loop_
_entity_poly.entity_id
_entity_poly.type
_entity_poly.pdbx_seq_one_letter_code
_entity_poly.pdbx_strand_id
1 'polypeptide(L)'
;MNQRRLTAPIYPIFLLVIGSIAAISIAIVMIVAALNPPMRDIQLLTLIMSGTATVTIVVAYVIYHREIMEWFSSLRWTVLATCLLSVALTFMNVWVTARLMFINSHDFVLTTALLMFAGIISAIAGFVVSGTMIKRIYMLAHAAERLADGELNTRLVIKGRDELAQLGRTFNTMAAALQQVDDQKRQLELTRRALIAWVSHDLRTPLA
;
A
#
# COMPACT_ATOMS: atom_id res chain seq x y z
N MET A 1 -22.63 24.79 -0.99
CA MET A 1 -21.20 25.07 -1.23
C MET A 1 -20.45 25.01 0.09
N ASN A 2 -19.74 23.92 0.38
CA ASN A 2 -18.66 23.98 1.37
C ASN A 2 -17.65 22.86 1.07
N GLN A 3 -16.61 23.21 0.31
CA GLN A 3 -15.50 22.31 0.01
C GLN A 3 -14.66 22.12 1.27
N ARG A 4 -14.84 20.99 1.96
CA ARG A 4 -13.84 20.51 2.92
C ARG A 4 -12.60 20.13 2.13
N ARG A 5 -11.59 21.00 2.14
CA ARG A 5 -10.21 20.65 1.76
C ARG A 5 -9.78 19.46 2.63
N LEU A 6 -9.78 18.28 2.05
CA LEU A 6 -9.12 17.09 2.59
C LEU A 6 -7.61 17.34 2.51
N THR A 7 -7.05 18.01 3.50
CA THR A 7 -5.61 18.05 3.71
C THR A 7 -5.16 16.63 4.01
N ALA A 8 -4.48 15.99 3.07
CA ALA A 8 -3.95 14.65 3.25
C ALA A 8 -3.05 14.63 4.52
N PRO A 9 -3.15 13.59 5.38
CA PRO A 9 -2.42 13.54 6.64
C PRO A 9 -0.91 13.63 6.36
N ILE A 10 -0.24 14.65 6.92
CA ILE A 10 1.20 14.95 6.76
C ILE A 10 2.09 13.91 7.50
N TYR A 11 1.47 13.05 8.32
CA TYR A 11 2.12 12.04 9.15
C TYR A 11 3.11 11.07 8.45
N PRO A 12 2.87 10.55 7.22
CA PRO A 12 3.78 9.57 6.62
C PRO A 12 5.10 10.20 6.14
N ILE A 13 5.09 11.46 5.69
CA ILE A 13 6.30 12.18 5.28
C ILE A 13 7.15 12.51 6.52
N PHE A 14 6.50 12.95 7.59
CA PHE A 14 7.18 13.26 8.85
C PHE A 14 7.87 12.02 9.45
N LEU A 15 7.21 10.87 9.42
CA LEU A 15 7.78 9.59 9.87
C LEU A 15 8.99 9.17 9.02
N LEU A 16 8.93 9.38 7.70
CA LEU A 16 10.01 9.03 6.76
C LEU A 16 11.25 9.90 7.00
N VAL A 17 11.07 11.21 7.24
CA VAL A 17 12.15 12.13 7.58
C VAL A 17 12.82 11.72 8.90
N ILE A 18 12.03 11.42 9.94
CA ILE A 18 12.57 10.97 11.24
C ILE A 18 13.34 9.65 11.09
N GLY A 19 12.78 8.67 10.37
CA GLY A 19 13.44 7.39 10.12
C GLY A 19 14.76 7.54 9.36
N SER A 20 14.82 8.46 8.40
CA SER A 20 16.04 8.74 7.62
C SER A 20 17.14 9.35 8.48
N ILE A 21 16.79 10.29 9.37
CA ILE A 21 17.75 10.92 10.30
C ILE A 21 18.30 9.89 11.29
N ALA A 22 17.43 9.01 11.82
CA ALA A 22 17.84 7.93 12.72
C ALA A 22 18.77 6.92 12.03
N ALA A 23 18.46 6.52 10.80
CA ALA A 23 19.29 5.60 10.02
C ALA A 23 20.68 6.18 9.72
N ILE A 24 20.77 7.46 9.32
CA ILE A 24 22.05 8.15 9.10
C ILE A 24 22.87 8.20 10.39
N SER A 25 22.23 8.52 11.52
CA SER A 25 22.89 8.62 12.82
C SER A 25 23.48 7.28 13.26
N ILE A 26 22.72 6.19 13.12
CA ILE A 26 23.18 4.83 13.45
C ILE A 26 24.34 4.41 12.54
N ALA A 27 24.24 4.68 11.23
CA ALA A 27 25.29 4.34 10.28
C ALA A 27 26.60 5.08 10.58
N ILE A 28 26.55 6.38 10.88
CA ILE A 28 27.72 7.18 11.26
C ILE A 28 28.37 6.62 12.53
N VAL A 29 27.58 6.35 13.56
CA VAL A 29 28.10 5.80 14.84
C VAL A 29 28.78 4.45 14.62
N MET A 30 28.17 3.56 13.83
CA MET A 30 28.72 2.23 13.56
C MET A 30 30.04 2.30 12.78
N ILE A 31 30.14 3.19 11.77
CA ILE A 31 31.35 3.38 10.96
C ILE A 31 32.48 3.99 11.77
N VAL A 32 32.19 5.04 12.55
CA VAL A 32 33.20 5.69 13.41
C VAL A 32 33.73 4.71 14.46
N ALA A 33 32.85 3.90 15.06
CA ALA A 33 33.23 2.90 16.05
C ALA A 33 34.07 1.74 15.47
N ALA A 34 33.82 1.34 14.22
CA ALA A 34 34.49 0.19 13.61
C ALA A 34 35.84 0.52 12.96
N LEU A 35 35.98 1.72 12.36
CA LEU A 35 37.06 2.01 11.42
C LEU A 35 38.00 3.16 11.86
N ASN A 36 37.67 3.90 12.93
CA ASN A 36 38.39 5.11 13.37
C ASN A 36 38.91 5.98 12.19
N PRO A 37 38.03 6.38 11.26
CA PRO A 37 38.44 7.10 10.06
C PRO A 37 38.98 8.50 10.39
N PRO A 38 39.93 9.02 9.58
CA PRO A 38 40.43 10.38 9.76
C PRO A 38 39.31 11.42 9.58
N MET A 39 39.41 12.54 10.27
CA MET A 39 38.31 13.49 10.44
C MET A 39 37.77 14.10 9.13
N ARG A 40 38.60 14.12 8.07
CA ARG A 40 38.23 14.57 6.72
C ARG A 40 37.27 13.61 6.01
N ASP A 41 37.39 12.31 6.25
CA ASP A 41 36.58 11.28 5.60
C ASP A 41 35.19 11.20 6.24
N ILE A 42 35.10 11.45 7.55
CA ILE A 42 33.83 11.59 8.28
C ILE A 42 32.99 12.75 7.72
N GLN A 43 33.62 13.88 7.41
CA GLN A 43 32.94 15.04 6.83
C GLN A 43 32.39 14.73 5.43
N LEU A 44 33.15 14.03 4.59
CA LEU A 44 32.73 13.64 3.24
C LEU A 44 31.59 12.61 3.27
N LEU A 45 31.68 11.58 4.12
CA LEU A 45 30.63 10.57 4.33
C LEU A 45 29.31 11.23 4.78
N THR A 46 29.38 12.15 5.74
CA THR A 46 28.20 12.87 6.24
C THR A 46 27.55 13.72 5.15
N LEU A 47 28.36 14.37 4.30
CA LEU A 47 27.88 15.19 3.19
C LEU A 47 27.17 14.35 2.11
N ILE A 48 27.72 13.19 1.73
CA ILE A 48 27.14 12.31 0.71
C ILE A 48 25.86 11.62 1.22
N MET A 49 25.88 11.16 2.47
CA MET A 49 24.71 10.56 3.13
C MET A 49 23.54 11.53 3.24
N SER A 50 23.80 12.77 3.67
CA SER A 50 22.77 13.81 3.76
C SER A 50 22.23 14.21 2.38
N GLY A 51 23.09 14.30 1.37
CA GLY A 51 22.68 14.60 -0.01
C GLY A 51 21.75 13.53 -0.61
N THR A 52 22.13 12.26 -0.49
CA THR A 52 21.31 11.15 -1.03
C THR A 52 19.99 10.95 -0.27
N ALA A 53 19.99 11.14 1.05
CA ALA A 53 18.76 11.12 1.84
C ALA A 53 17.80 12.25 1.43
N THR A 54 18.34 13.45 1.17
CA THR A 54 17.55 14.60 0.70
C THR A 54 16.91 14.31 -0.65
N VAL A 55 17.66 13.76 -1.60
CA VAL A 55 17.14 13.35 -2.91
C VAL A 55 16.03 12.31 -2.77
N THR A 56 16.22 11.31 -1.91
CA THR A 56 15.22 10.26 -1.65
C THR A 56 13.91 10.85 -1.11
N ILE A 57 14.01 11.77 -0.13
CA ILE A 57 12.86 12.43 0.48
C ILE A 57 12.14 13.33 -0.55
N VAL A 58 12.89 14.08 -1.36
CA VAL A 58 12.32 14.97 -2.39
C VAL A 58 11.60 14.17 -3.46
N VAL A 59 12.16 13.05 -3.92
CA VAL A 59 11.48 12.20 -4.92
C VAL A 59 10.22 11.56 -4.33
N ALA A 60 10.29 11.03 -3.11
CA ALA A 60 9.11 10.50 -2.42
C ALA A 60 8.03 11.58 -2.25
N TYR A 61 8.42 12.81 -1.90
CA TYR A 61 7.52 13.95 -1.77
C TYR A 61 6.88 14.35 -3.10
N VAL A 62 7.67 14.42 -4.18
CA VAL A 62 7.18 14.78 -5.53
C VAL A 62 6.20 13.73 -6.06
N ILE A 63 6.50 12.44 -5.85
CA ILE A 63 5.59 11.34 -6.22
C ILE A 63 4.27 11.46 -5.45
N TYR A 64 4.33 11.76 -4.16
CA TYR A 64 3.14 11.91 -3.31
C TYR A 64 2.30 13.13 -3.68
N HIS A 65 2.94 14.28 -3.95
CA HIS A 65 2.22 15.54 -4.14
C HIS A 65 1.64 15.69 -5.55
N ARG A 66 2.29 15.14 -6.59
CA ARG A 66 1.91 15.42 -7.97
C ARG A 66 0.78 14.54 -8.54
N GLU A 67 0.18 13.66 -7.76
CA GLU A 67 -0.81 12.67 -8.24
C GLU A 67 -0.36 11.95 -9.55
N ILE A 68 0.96 11.85 -9.76
CA ILE A 68 1.59 11.14 -10.90
C ILE A 68 1.23 9.64 -10.88
N MET A 69 0.70 9.17 -9.74
CA MET A 69 0.11 7.85 -9.57
C MET A 69 -1.04 7.57 -10.57
N GLU A 70 -1.72 8.59 -11.08
CA GLU A 70 -2.80 8.42 -12.07
C GLU A 70 -2.28 8.12 -13.48
N TRP A 71 -1.02 8.44 -13.79
CA TRP A 71 -0.42 8.18 -15.11
C TRP A 71 0.07 6.73 -15.26
N PHE A 72 0.34 6.05 -14.14
CA PHE A 72 0.74 4.64 -14.10
C PHE A 72 -0.42 3.79 -13.57
N SER A 73 -1.30 3.33 -14.45
CA SER A 73 -2.51 2.53 -14.13
C SER A 73 -2.26 1.18 -13.44
N SER A 74 -1.02 0.88 -13.07
CA SER A 74 -0.57 -0.38 -12.49
C SER A 74 0.28 -0.10 -11.25
N LEU A 75 -0.27 -0.43 -10.08
CA LEU A 75 0.37 -0.34 -8.76
C LEU A 75 1.74 -1.06 -8.72
N ARG A 76 1.92 -2.05 -9.61
CA ARG A 76 3.16 -2.81 -9.79
C ARG A 76 4.30 -1.93 -10.27
N TRP A 77 4.04 -1.00 -11.20
CA TRP A 77 5.08 -0.13 -11.77
C TRP A 77 5.53 0.94 -10.80
N THR A 78 4.65 1.47 -9.96
CA THR A 78 5.05 2.43 -8.91
C THR A 78 5.94 1.77 -7.85
N VAL A 79 5.58 0.57 -7.40
CA VAL A 79 6.41 -0.18 -6.44
C VAL A 79 7.74 -0.58 -7.08
N LEU A 80 7.72 -1.05 -8.33
CA LEU A 80 8.94 -1.33 -9.08
C LEU A 80 9.81 -0.08 -9.21
N ALA A 81 9.26 1.06 -9.64
CA ALA A 81 10.00 2.30 -9.84
C ALA A 81 10.62 2.82 -8.53
N THR A 82 9.87 2.77 -7.42
CA THR A 82 10.38 3.19 -6.10
C THR A 82 11.49 2.26 -5.61
N CYS A 83 11.34 0.94 -5.82
CA CYS A 83 12.35 -0.05 -5.47
C CYS A 83 13.61 0.12 -6.34
N LEU A 84 13.46 0.28 -7.66
CA LEU A 84 14.54 0.54 -8.61
C LEU A 84 15.32 1.80 -8.23
N LEU A 85 14.61 2.87 -7.86
CA LEU A 85 15.20 4.12 -7.42
C LEU A 85 16.01 3.94 -6.14
N SER A 86 15.46 3.29 -5.10
CA SER A 86 16.19 3.00 -3.85
C SER A 86 17.43 2.15 -4.09
N VAL A 87 17.35 1.14 -4.94
CA VAL A 87 18.50 0.30 -5.31
C VAL A 87 19.57 1.12 -6.02
N ALA A 88 19.18 1.96 -7.00
CA ALA A 88 20.12 2.82 -7.73
C ALA A 88 20.81 3.84 -6.80
N LEU A 89 20.07 4.45 -5.87
CA LEU A 89 20.61 5.37 -4.86
C LEU A 89 21.60 4.68 -3.93
N THR A 90 21.27 3.47 -3.46
CA THR A 90 22.15 2.69 -2.58
C THR A 90 23.43 2.29 -3.32
N PHE A 91 23.31 1.83 -4.57
CA PHE A 91 24.44 1.51 -5.42
C PHE A 91 25.35 2.71 -5.67
N MET A 92 24.78 3.86 -6.05
CA MET A 92 25.52 5.10 -6.24
C MET A 92 26.25 5.52 -4.97
N ASN A 93 25.57 5.50 -3.82
CA ASN A 93 26.13 5.94 -2.55
C ASN A 93 27.36 5.10 -2.16
N VAL A 94 27.24 3.78 -2.30
CA VAL A 94 28.35 2.90 -1.94
C VAL A 94 29.46 2.89 -3.00
N TRP A 95 29.15 3.04 -4.29
CA TRP A 95 30.16 3.23 -5.35
C TRP A 95 31.01 4.48 -5.12
N VAL A 96 30.37 5.61 -4.75
CA VAL A 96 31.08 6.85 -4.41
C VAL A 96 31.92 6.68 -3.15
N THR A 97 31.38 6.04 -2.10
CA THR A 97 32.10 5.78 -0.85
C THR A 97 33.30 4.86 -1.06
N ALA A 98 33.14 3.79 -1.84
CA ALA A 98 34.21 2.85 -2.18
C ALA A 98 35.32 3.51 -3.02
N ARG A 99 34.97 4.41 -3.95
CA ARG A 99 35.95 5.15 -4.75
C ARG A 99 36.76 6.15 -3.93
N LEU A 100 36.18 6.70 -2.86
CA LEU A 100 36.80 7.72 -2.02
C LEU A 100 37.72 7.13 -0.93
N MET A 101 37.50 5.90 -0.47
CA MET A 101 38.16 5.41 0.75
C MET A 101 39.41 4.52 0.57
N PHE A 102 39.63 3.67 -0.45
CA PHE A 102 40.87 2.85 -0.47
C PHE A 102 41.37 2.29 -1.82
N ILE A 103 42.70 2.09 -1.85
CA ILE A 103 43.58 1.75 -2.98
C ILE A 103 43.72 0.23 -3.29
N ASN A 104 42.79 -0.63 -2.84
CA ASN A 104 42.88 -2.09 -3.06
C ASN A 104 41.62 -2.72 -3.69
N SER A 105 41.82 -3.56 -4.71
CA SER A 105 40.76 -4.14 -5.57
C SER A 105 39.81 -5.13 -4.87
N HIS A 106 40.20 -5.72 -3.73
CA HIS A 106 39.41 -6.74 -3.04
C HIS A 106 38.18 -6.17 -2.30
N ASP A 107 38.33 -5.01 -1.66
CA ASP A 107 37.24 -4.39 -0.89
C ASP A 107 36.13 -3.83 -1.80
N PHE A 108 36.50 -3.44 -3.03
CA PHE A 108 35.55 -3.01 -4.06
C PHE A 108 34.62 -4.15 -4.52
N VAL A 109 35.16 -5.36 -4.71
CA VAL A 109 34.37 -6.54 -5.12
C VAL A 109 33.42 -6.97 -4.02
N LEU A 110 33.89 -7.02 -2.77
CA LEU A 110 33.07 -7.41 -1.61
C LEU A 110 31.89 -6.45 -1.42
N THR A 111 32.16 -5.15 -1.52
CA THR A 111 31.17 -4.10 -1.39
C THR A 111 30.12 -4.15 -2.51
N THR A 112 30.55 -4.37 -3.75
CA THR A 112 29.66 -4.51 -4.91
C THR A 112 28.76 -5.75 -4.79
N ALA A 113 29.30 -6.87 -4.29
CA ALA A 113 28.55 -8.10 -4.08
C ALA A 113 27.46 -7.93 -2.99
N LEU A 114 27.78 -7.26 -1.88
CA LEU A 114 26.82 -6.99 -0.81
C LEU A 114 25.67 -6.06 -1.25
N LEU A 115 25.95 -5.06 -2.10
CA LEU A 115 24.93 -4.20 -2.71
C LEU A 115 23.99 -4.96 -3.63
N MET A 116 24.56 -5.79 -4.51
CA MET A 116 23.78 -6.66 -5.40
C MET A 116 22.86 -7.56 -4.59
N PHE A 117 23.38 -8.17 -3.53
CA PHE A 117 22.60 -9.01 -2.62
C PHE A 117 21.47 -8.23 -1.92
N ALA A 118 21.77 -7.05 -1.35
CA ALA A 118 20.77 -6.20 -0.72
C ALA A 118 19.69 -5.73 -1.70
N GLY A 119 20.08 -5.38 -2.93
CA GLY A 119 19.16 -4.99 -4.00
C GLY A 119 18.23 -6.12 -4.42
N ILE A 120 18.76 -7.34 -4.57
CA ILE A 120 17.97 -8.53 -4.89
C ILE A 120 16.97 -8.83 -3.77
N ILE A 121 17.40 -8.80 -2.50
CA ILE A 121 16.51 -9.04 -1.36
C ILE A 121 15.40 -7.99 -1.30
N SER A 122 15.74 -6.71 -1.51
CA SER A 122 14.76 -5.62 -1.52
C SER A 122 13.71 -5.81 -2.62
N ALA A 123 14.14 -6.19 -3.83
CA ALA A 123 13.26 -6.48 -4.95
C ALA A 123 12.32 -7.66 -4.66
N ILE A 124 12.84 -8.75 -4.09
CA ILE A 124 12.05 -9.93 -3.71
C ILE A 124 11.03 -9.55 -2.62
N ALA A 125 11.44 -8.81 -1.60
CA ALA A 125 10.54 -8.37 -0.53
C ALA A 125 9.42 -7.48 -1.07
N GLY A 126 9.74 -6.51 -1.93
CA GLY A 126 8.75 -5.66 -2.61
C GLY A 126 7.76 -6.48 -3.44
N PHE A 127 8.24 -7.48 -4.17
CA PHE A 127 7.40 -8.38 -4.96
C PHE A 127 6.41 -9.18 -4.09
N VAL A 128 6.86 -9.74 -2.96
CA VAL A 128 6.00 -10.52 -2.04
C VAL A 128 4.92 -9.66 -1.39
N VAL A 129 5.28 -8.47 -0.91
CA VAL A 129 4.33 -7.53 -0.28
C VAL A 129 3.27 -7.09 -1.29
N SER A 130 3.70 -6.73 -2.50
CA SER A 130 2.79 -6.34 -3.60
C SER A 130 1.78 -7.45 -3.92
N GLY A 131 2.24 -8.70 -4.02
CA GLY A 131 1.37 -9.85 -4.31
C GLY A 131 0.26 -10.05 -3.27
N THR A 132 0.56 -9.85 -1.99
CA THR A 132 -0.43 -10.00 -0.91
C THR A 132 -1.53 -8.94 -0.97
N MET A 133 -1.14 -7.69 -1.27
CA MET A 133 -2.06 -6.56 -1.35
C MET A 133 -2.99 -6.69 -2.57
N ILE A 134 -2.41 -7.01 -3.73
CA ILE A 134 -3.15 -7.22 -4.99
C ILE A 134 -4.17 -8.36 -4.83
N LYS A 135 -3.78 -9.48 -4.21
CA LYS A 135 -4.69 -10.61 -3.97
C LYS A 135 -5.93 -10.20 -3.17
N ARG A 136 -5.78 -9.35 -2.15
CA ARG A 136 -6.90 -8.86 -1.33
C ARG A 136 -7.84 -7.95 -2.14
N ILE A 137 -7.28 -7.11 -3.01
CA ILE A 137 -8.06 -6.26 -3.92
C ILE A 137 -8.88 -7.12 -4.88
N TYR A 138 -8.28 -8.13 -5.50
CA TYR A 138 -9.00 -9.06 -6.37
C TYR A 138 -10.12 -9.80 -5.65
N MET A 139 -9.90 -10.25 -4.42
CA MET A 139 -10.97 -10.89 -3.65
C MET A 139 -12.14 -9.94 -3.37
N LEU A 140 -11.84 -8.66 -3.10
CA LEU A 140 -12.87 -7.66 -2.87
C LEU A 140 -13.65 -7.33 -4.16
N ALA A 141 -12.96 -7.19 -5.29
CA ALA A 141 -13.56 -6.99 -6.59
C ALA A 141 -14.48 -8.17 -6.96
N HIS A 142 -14.00 -9.40 -6.81
CA HIS A 142 -14.77 -10.58 -7.15
C HIS A 142 -15.98 -10.80 -6.23
N ALA A 143 -15.86 -10.46 -4.94
CA ALA A 143 -17.00 -10.46 -4.04
C ALA A 143 -18.05 -9.40 -4.43
N ALA A 144 -17.61 -8.23 -4.91
CA ALA A 144 -18.50 -7.19 -5.40
C ALA A 144 -19.22 -7.59 -6.69
N GLU A 145 -18.54 -8.26 -7.62
CA GLU A 145 -19.17 -8.85 -8.81
C GLU A 145 -20.26 -9.85 -8.43
N ARG A 146 -19.96 -10.82 -7.55
CA ARG A 146 -20.95 -11.80 -7.08
C ARG A 146 -22.15 -11.14 -6.38
N LEU A 147 -21.91 -10.10 -5.59
CA LEU A 147 -22.99 -9.34 -4.96
C LEU A 147 -23.86 -8.64 -6.00
N ALA A 148 -23.26 -8.09 -7.06
CA ALA A 148 -23.98 -7.46 -8.18
C ALA A 148 -24.79 -8.48 -9.00
N ASP A 149 -24.31 -9.72 -9.12
CA ASP A 149 -25.02 -10.83 -9.77
C ASP A 149 -26.19 -11.38 -8.92
N GLY A 150 -26.45 -10.81 -7.74
CA GLY A 150 -27.57 -11.15 -6.87
C GLY A 150 -27.24 -12.17 -5.79
N GLU A 151 -25.97 -12.57 -5.62
CA GLU A 151 -25.54 -13.42 -4.51
C GLU A 151 -25.38 -12.62 -3.21
N LEU A 152 -26.52 -12.19 -2.63
CA LEU A 152 -26.58 -11.32 -1.46
C LEU A 152 -25.97 -11.91 -0.18
N ASN A 153 -25.74 -13.23 -0.15
CA ASN A 153 -25.05 -13.91 0.96
C ASN A 153 -23.52 -13.79 0.89
N THR A 154 -22.96 -13.16 -0.14
CA THR A 154 -21.51 -13.00 -0.29
C THR A 154 -20.94 -12.16 0.85
N ARG A 155 -19.90 -12.66 1.53
CA ARG A 155 -19.21 -11.98 2.62
C ARG A 155 -17.70 -12.12 2.48
N LEU A 156 -16.98 -11.05 2.79
CA LEU A 156 -15.52 -11.03 2.84
C LEU A 156 -15.03 -11.39 4.24
N VAL A 157 -14.03 -12.29 4.32
CA VAL A 157 -13.32 -12.57 5.56
C VAL A 157 -12.31 -11.45 5.83
N ILE A 158 -12.55 -10.69 6.89
CA ILE A 158 -11.76 -9.49 7.20
C ILE A 158 -10.57 -9.89 8.06
N LYS A 159 -9.36 -9.64 7.56
CA LYS A 159 -8.11 -9.87 8.30
C LYS A 159 -7.30 -8.59 8.35
N GLY A 160 -6.89 -8.18 9.54
CA GLY A 160 -6.07 -6.99 9.77
C GLY A 160 -6.89 -5.77 10.19
N ARG A 161 -6.18 -4.65 10.39
CA ARG A 161 -6.72 -3.37 10.85
C ARG A 161 -6.45 -2.21 9.88
N ASP A 162 -5.99 -2.54 8.67
CA ASP A 162 -5.64 -1.59 7.61
C ASP A 162 -6.86 -1.09 6.83
N GLU A 163 -6.61 -0.21 5.87
CA GLU A 163 -7.60 0.43 5.00
C GLU A 163 -8.36 -0.61 4.15
N LEU A 164 -7.68 -1.68 3.72
CA LEU A 164 -8.32 -2.78 2.99
C LEU A 164 -9.28 -3.57 3.90
N ALA A 165 -8.92 -3.78 5.17
CA ALA A 165 -9.82 -4.37 6.15
C ALA A 165 -11.01 -3.43 6.45
N GLN A 166 -10.81 -2.12 6.46
CA GLN A 166 -11.90 -1.14 6.57
C GLN A 166 -12.84 -1.21 5.37
N LEU A 167 -12.30 -1.26 4.15
CA LEU A 167 -13.09 -1.39 2.93
C LEU A 167 -13.89 -2.70 2.92
N GLY A 168 -13.28 -3.80 3.36
CA GLY A 168 -13.97 -5.08 3.54
C GLY A 168 -15.11 -5.02 4.56
N ARG A 169 -14.95 -4.25 5.66
CA ARG A 169 -16.04 -4.02 6.64
C ARG A 169 -17.19 -3.28 5.98
N THR A 170 -16.89 -2.17 5.30
CA THR A 170 -17.90 -1.36 4.60
C THR A 170 -18.64 -2.19 3.53
N PHE A 171 -17.91 -3.02 2.77
CA PHE A 171 -18.51 -3.94 1.81
C PHE A 171 -19.50 -4.90 2.47
N ASN A 172 -19.11 -5.56 3.57
CA ASN A 172 -19.99 -6.48 4.29
C ASN A 172 -21.24 -5.77 4.86
N THR A 173 -21.10 -4.54 5.34
CA THR A 173 -22.25 -3.73 5.80
C THR A 173 -23.21 -3.44 4.65
N MET A 174 -22.70 -3.04 3.48
CA MET A 174 -23.51 -2.81 2.29
C MET A 174 -24.22 -4.09 1.83
N ALA A 175 -23.51 -5.23 1.79
CA ALA A 175 -24.09 -6.52 1.44
C ALA A 175 -25.22 -6.93 2.39
N ALA A 176 -25.06 -6.70 3.70
CA ALA A 176 -26.10 -6.97 4.70
C ALA A 176 -27.34 -6.08 4.51
N ALA A 177 -27.15 -4.79 4.22
CA ALA A 177 -28.25 -3.88 3.95
C ALA A 177 -29.04 -4.27 2.70
N LEU A 178 -28.35 -4.64 1.61
CA LEU A 178 -28.99 -5.12 0.39
C LEU A 178 -29.79 -6.41 0.62
N GLN A 179 -29.24 -7.35 1.38
CA GLN A 179 -29.94 -8.58 1.76
C GLN A 179 -31.21 -8.29 2.54
N GLN A 180 -31.15 -7.38 3.52
CA GLN A 180 -32.32 -6.98 4.31
C GLN A 180 -33.42 -6.37 3.43
N VAL A 181 -33.06 -5.54 2.46
CA VAL A 181 -34.02 -4.93 1.51
C VAL A 181 -34.66 -5.99 0.62
N ASP A 182 -33.91 -6.98 0.12
CA ASP A 182 -34.46 -8.09 -0.68
C ASP A 182 -35.44 -8.94 0.15
N ASP A 183 -35.08 -9.27 1.39
CA ASP A 183 -35.93 -10.06 2.30
C ASP A 183 -37.26 -9.33 2.59
N GLN A 184 -37.20 -8.02 2.85
CA GLN A 184 -38.41 -7.19 3.03
C GLN A 184 -39.28 -7.17 1.78
N LYS A 185 -38.67 -7.05 0.60
CA LYS A 185 -39.40 -7.08 -0.67
C LYS A 185 -40.11 -8.42 -0.89
N ARG A 186 -39.42 -9.54 -0.61
CA ARG A 186 -40.02 -10.89 -0.70
C ARG A 186 -41.18 -11.07 0.26
N GLN A 187 -41.04 -10.62 1.51
CA GLN A 187 -42.13 -10.67 2.49
C GLN A 187 -43.35 -9.89 2.01
N LEU A 188 -43.15 -8.67 1.49
CA LEU A 188 -44.22 -7.85 0.94
C LEU A 188 -44.93 -8.54 -0.23
N GLU A 189 -44.19 -9.18 -1.14
CA GLU A 189 -44.78 -9.95 -2.23
C GLU A 189 -45.61 -11.14 -1.73
N LEU A 190 -45.12 -11.87 -0.72
CA LEU A 190 -45.87 -12.99 -0.13
C LEU A 190 -47.17 -12.52 0.51
N THR A 191 -47.13 -11.44 1.30
CA THR A 191 -48.32 -10.85 1.91
C THR A 191 -49.31 -10.37 0.84
N ARG A 192 -48.82 -9.73 -0.23
CA ARG A 192 -49.65 -9.30 -1.36
C ARG A 192 -50.35 -10.48 -2.03
N ARG A 193 -49.62 -11.57 -2.30
CA ARG A 193 -50.19 -12.79 -2.92
C ARG A 193 -51.23 -13.44 -2.02
N ALA A 194 -50.97 -13.53 -0.71
CA ALA A 194 -51.91 -14.07 0.27
C ALA A 194 -53.21 -13.26 0.35
N LEU A 195 -53.11 -11.92 0.34
CA LEU A 195 -54.27 -11.02 0.29
C LEU A 195 -55.12 -11.24 -0.96
N ILE A 196 -54.50 -11.32 -2.14
CA ILE A 196 -55.22 -11.55 -3.40
C ILE A 196 -55.93 -12.91 -3.36
N ALA A 197 -55.27 -13.96 -2.84
CA ALA A 197 -55.86 -15.29 -2.71
C ALA A 197 -57.07 -15.29 -1.75
N TRP A 198 -56.96 -14.60 -0.61
CA TRP A 198 -58.05 -14.48 0.36
C TRP A 198 -59.26 -13.72 -0.19
N VAL A 199 -59.03 -12.56 -0.84
CA VAL A 199 -60.10 -11.79 -1.49
C VAL A 199 -60.80 -12.60 -2.58
N SER A 200 -60.05 -13.37 -3.38
CA SER A 200 -60.62 -14.22 -4.42
C SER A 200 -61.47 -15.37 -3.85
N HIS A 201 -61.11 -15.87 -2.66
CA HIS A 201 -61.89 -16.89 -1.96
C HIS A 201 -63.23 -16.33 -1.48
N ASP A 202 -63.22 -15.15 -0.86
CA ASP A 202 -64.44 -14.50 -0.34
C ASP A 202 -65.37 -13.96 -1.43
N LEU A 203 -64.86 -13.63 -2.62
CA LEU A 203 -65.69 -13.26 -3.76
C LEU A 203 -66.37 -14.47 -4.43
N ARG A 204 -65.88 -15.69 -4.20
CA ARG A 204 -66.41 -16.91 -4.83
C ARG A 204 -67.56 -17.54 -4.04
N THR A 205 -67.74 -17.19 -2.77
CA THR A 205 -68.72 -17.80 -1.85
C THR A 205 -70.10 -17.15 -1.77
N PRO A 206 -70.38 -15.88 -2.17
CA PRO A 206 -71.74 -15.32 -2.05
C PRO A 206 -72.50 -15.18 -3.39
N LEU A 207 -72.17 -15.93 -4.44
CA LEU A 207 -72.93 -15.90 -5.72
C LEU A 207 -73.74 -17.19 -6.02
N ALA A 208 -74.08 -17.97 -5.00
CA ALA A 208 -75.04 -19.08 -5.09
C ALA A 208 -76.20 -18.89 -4.12
#